data_AF-A0A7S1GCA1-F1
#
_entry.id   AF-A0A7S1GCA1-F1
#
_cell.length_a   1.000
_cell.length_b   1.000
_cell.length_c   1.000
_cell.angle_alpha   90.00
_cell.angle_beta   90.00
_cell.angle_gamma   90.00
#
_symmetry.space_group_name_H-M   'P 1'
#
loop_
_entity.id
_entity.type
_entity.pdbx_description
1 polymer ?
#
loop_
_entity_poly.entity_id
_entity_poly.type
_entity_poly.pdbx_seq_one_letter_code
_entity_poly.pdbx_strand_id
1 'polypeptide(L)'
;VVVPYLQWRYQRKKAEDAGVLDDRSPAERQNNLLDYETFDDYAEMVIQFGYVTLFVVAFPVAPLLALISNYVELRVDSFKLLDRCCRPEPRGAEDIGTWYRILDIMGNIAVVTNLAAVMFSSNAPAFNVTGETRIWVFIAAEHLCFL
;
A
#
# COMPACT_ATOMS: atom_id res chain seq x y z
N VAL A 1 -2.97 -5.49 -11.66
CA VAL A 1 -4.09 -6.18 -12.39
C VAL A 1 -4.06 -6.09 -13.92
N VAL A 2 -3.71 -4.94 -14.52
CA VAL A 2 -3.80 -4.75 -15.99
C VAL A 2 -2.91 -5.71 -16.78
N VAL A 3 -1.67 -5.96 -16.34
CA VAL A 3 -0.72 -6.81 -17.06
C VAL A 3 -1.20 -8.28 -17.15
N PRO A 4 -1.59 -8.95 -16.05
CA PRO A 4 -2.19 -10.29 -16.12
C PRO A 4 -3.46 -10.34 -16.99
N TYR A 5 -4.31 -9.32 -16.90
CA TYR A 5 -5.53 -9.23 -17.71
C TYR A 5 -5.22 -9.16 -19.22
N LEU A 6 -4.26 -8.33 -19.62
CA LEU A 6 -3.84 -8.19 -21.01
C LEU A 6 -3.20 -9.48 -21.53
N GLN A 7 -2.35 -10.12 -20.73
CA GLN A 7 -1.76 -11.42 -21.08
C GLN A 7 -2.83 -12.48 -21.29
N TRP A 8 -3.78 -12.60 -20.38
CA TRP A 8 -4.91 -13.53 -20.52
C TRP A 8 -5.74 -13.23 -21.78
N ARG A 9 -6.04 -11.96 -22.05
CA ARG A 9 -6.82 -11.57 -23.23
C ARG A 9 -6.09 -11.88 -24.53
N TYR A 10 -4.76 -11.69 -24.55
CA TYR A 10 -3.91 -12.05 -25.68
C TYR A 10 -3.86 -13.57 -25.89
N GLN A 11 -3.67 -14.35 -24.82
CA GLN A 11 -3.66 -15.81 -24.87
C GLN A 11 -5.00 -16.37 -25.34
N ARG A 12 -6.12 -15.82 -24.86
CA ARG A 12 -7.46 -16.20 -25.33
C ARG A 12 -7.66 -15.94 -26.81
N LYS A 13 -7.32 -14.73 -27.28
CA LYS A 13 -7.40 -14.41 -28.71
C LYS A 13 -6.55 -15.38 -29.54
N LYS A 14 -5.32 -15.66 -29.11
CA LYS A 14 -4.44 -16.60 -29.80
C LYS A 14 -5.01 -18.03 -29.84
N ALA A 15 -5.67 -18.47 -28.77
CA ALA A 15 -6.33 -19.78 -28.73
C ALA A 15 -7.58 -19.82 -29.62
N GLU A 16 -8.38 -18.75 -29.63
CA GLU A 16 -9.54 -18.56 -30.50
C GLU A 16 -9.10 -18.57 -31.99
N ASP A 17 -8.06 -17.80 -32.34
CA ASP A 17 -7.49 -17.74 -33.70
C ASP A 17 -6.89 -19.10 -34.16
N ALA A 18 -6.38 -19.90 -33.21
CA ALA A 18 -5.87 -21.24 -33.47
C ALA A 18 -6.96 -22.32 -33.54
N GLY A 19 -8.25 -21.95 -33.39
CA GLY A 19 -9.37 -22.89 -33.43
C GLY A 19 -9.44 -23.84 -32.22
N VAL A 20 -8.77 -23.50 -31.12
CA VAL A 20 -8.76 -24.33 -29.90
C VAL A 20 -10.11 -24.16 -29.18
N LEU A 21 -10.94 -25.21 -29.22
CA LEU A 21 -12.17 -25.27 -28.43
C LEU A 21 -11.83 -25.55 -26.96
N ASP A 22 -12.36 -24.70 -26.07
CA ASP A 22 -12.17 -24.87 -24.63
C ASP A 22 -13.16 -25.90 -24.07
N ASP A 23 -12.79 -27.18 -24.13
CA ASP A 23 -13.56 -28.33 -23.61
C ASP A 23 -13.44 -28.53 -22.09
N ARG A 24 -12.72 -27.64 -21.39
CA ARG A 24 -12.53 -27.77 -19.94
C ARG A 24 -13.85 -27.56 -19.21
N SER A 25 -14.10 -28.42 -18.24
CA SER A 25 -15.20 -28.26 -17.29
C SER A 25 -15.06 -26.96 -16.48
N PRO A 26 -16.15 -26.41 -15.92
CA PRO A 26 -16.08 -25.23 -15.05
C PRO A 26 -15.11 -25.41 -13.88
N ALA A 27 -15.01 -26.62 -13.33
CA ALA A 27 -14.11 -26.94 -12.23
C ALA A 27 -12.64 -26.90 -12.65
N GLU A 28 -12.30 -27.46 -13.83
CA GLU A 28 -10.94 -27.39 -14.38
C GLU A 28 -10.54 -25.96 -14.73
N ARG A 29 -11.48 -25.13 -15.19
CA ARG A 29 -11.22 -23.69 -15.42
C ARG A 29 -10.87 -22.98 -14.12
N GLN A 30 -11.62 -23.23 -13.04
CA GLN A 30 -11.36 -22.64 -11.72
C GLN A 30 -10.02 -23.09 -11.13
N ASN A 31 -9.67 -24.36 -11.30
CA ASN A 31 -8.40 -24.92 -10.82
C ASN A 31 -7.17 -24.38 -11.57
N ASN A 32 -7.37 -23.82 -12.77
CA ASN A 32 -6.31 -23.20 -13.56
C ASN A 32 -6.15 -21.69 -13.31
N LEU A 33 -6.94 -21.10 -12.41
CA LEU A 33 -6.75 -19.72 -11.96
C LEU A 33 -5.59 -19.62 -10.96
N LEU A 34 -5.16 -18.40 -10.65
CA LEU A 34 -4.07 -18.16 -9.72
C LEU A 34 -4.51 -18.41 -8.27
N ASP A 35 -3.60 -18.94 -7.45
CA ASP A 35 -3.83 -18.96 -6.01
C ASP A 35 -3.73 -17.54 -5.45
N TYR A 36 -4.63 -17.20 -4.54
CA TYR A 36 -4.66 -15.89 -3.91
C TYR A 36 -3.78 -15.88 -2.65
N GLU A 37 -2.81 -14.97 -2.63
CA GLU A 37 -1.97 -14.68 -1.47
C GLU A 37 -2.14 -13.21 -1.05
N THR A 38 -2.26 -12.98 0.26
CA THR A 38 -2.48 -11.65 0.83
C THR A 38 -1.20 -10.83 0.99
N PHE A 39 -0.03 -11.46 0.87
CA PHE A 39 1.25 -10.82 1.20
C PHE A 39 1.52 -9.59 0.33
N ASP A 40 1.40 -9.72 -0.99
CA ASP A 40 1.66 -8.64 -1.93
C ASP A 40 0.67 -7.48 -1.74
N ASP A 41 -0.60 -7.78 -1.54
CA ASP A 41 -1.65 -6.77 -1.33
C ASP A 41 -1.38 -5.97 -0.03
N TYR A 42 -0.96 -6.63 1.06
CA TYR A 42 -0.53 -5.93 2.28
C TYR A 42 0.76 -5.13 2.08
N ALA A 43 1.74 -5.68 1.36
CA ALA A 43 3.00 -5.00 1.10
C ALA A 43 2.78 -3.69 0.32
N GLU A 44 1.91 -3.72 -0.68
CA GLU A 44 1.52 -2.55 -1.46
C GLU A 44 0.92 -1.45 -0.56
N MET A 45 -0.05 -1.81 0.29
CA MET A 45 -0.70 -0.89 1.21
C MET A 45 0.29 -0.29 2.23
N VAL A 46 1.22 -1.09 2.74
CA VAL A 46 2.24 -0.66 3.71
C VAL A 46 3.25 0.29 3.06
N ILE A 47 3.71 0.00 1.84
CA ILE A 47 4.61 0.89 1.10
C ILE A 47 3.94 2.23 0.83
N GLN A 48 2.67 2.22 0.42
CA GLN A 48 1.90 3.44 0.20
C GLN A 48 1.74 4.25 1.49
N PHE A 49 1.42 3.61 2.61
CA PHE A 49 1.37 4.25 3.91
C PHE A 49 2.71 4.92 4.27
N GLY A 50 3.83 4.26 3.99
CA GLY A 50 5.17 4.81 4.21
C GLY A 50 5.42 6.08 3.40
N TYR A 51 5.11 6.07 2.11
CA TYR A 51 5.25 7.27 1.26
C TYR A 51 4.40 8.44 1.73
N VAL A 52 3.19 8.16 2.19
CA VAL A 52 2.28 9.20 2.68
C VAL A 52 2.78 9.75 4.01
N THR A 53 3.11 8.89 4.96
CA THR A 53 3.40 9.31 6.34
C THR A 53 4.79 9.88 6.52
N LEU A 54 5.84 9.32 5.89
CA LEU A 54 7.21 9.82 6.05
C LEU A 54 7.44 11.21 5.43
N PHE A 55 6.67 11.56 4.40
CA PHE A 55 6.93 12.74 3.57
C PHE A 55 5.77 13.74 3.52
N VAL A 56 4.80 13.65 4.45
CA VAL A 56 3.60 14.51 4.43
C VAL A 56 3.93 15.99 4.52
N VAL A 57 4.97 16.37 5.27
CA VAL A 57 5.42 17.77 5.37
C VAL A 57 5.96 18.30 4.03
N ALA A 58 6.64 17.44 3.26
CA ALA A 58 7.21 17.80 1.97
C ALA A 58 6.16 17.80 0.85
N PHE A 59 5.19 16.87 0.92
CA PHE A 59 4.12 16.74 -0.08
C PHE A 59 2.74 16.58 0.58
N PRO A 60 2.09 17.70 0.98
CA PRO A 60 0.84 17.67 1.74
C PRO A 60 -0.36 17.08 0.99
N VAL A 61 -0.29 16.97 -0.34
CA VAL A 61 -1.37 16.42 -1.19
C VAL A 61 -1.32 14.89 -1.25
N ALA A 62 -0.22 14.25 -0.79
CA ALA A 62 -0.04 12.80 -0.80
C ALA A 62 -1.23 12.01 -0.20
N PRO A 63 -1.79 12.39 0.97
CA PRO A 63 -2.89 11.65 1.58
C PRO A 63 -4.16 11.63 0.72
N LEU A 64 -4.43 12.72 -0.02
CA LEU A 64 -5.59 12.79 -0.92
C LEU A 64 -5.40 11.88 -2.14
N LEU A 65 -4.19 11.86 -2.71
CA LEU A 65 -3.87 10.95 -3.81
C LEU A 65 -3.94 9.49 -3.36
N ALA A 66 -3.43 9.21 -2.16
CA ALA A 66 -3.50 7.89 -1.56
C ALA A 66 -4.95 7.45 -1.32
N LEU A 67 -5.84 8.34 -0.89
CA LEU A 67 -7.25 8.03 -0.72
C LEU A 67 -7.92 7.63 -2.05
N ILE A 68 -7.64 8.36 -3.12
CA ILE A 68 -8.15 8.04 -4.47
C ILE A 68 -7.57 6.70 -4.93
N SER A 69 -6.27 6.48 -4.73
CA SER A 69 -5.60 5.21 -5.06
C SER A 69 -6.24 4.04 -4.32
N ASN A 70 -6.45 4.16 -3.01
CA ASN A 70 -7.07 3.12 -2.18
C ASN A 70 -8.50 2.80 -2.63
N TYR A 71 -9.26 3.81 -3.07
CA TYR A 71 -10.61 3.59 -3.60
C TYR A 71 -10.59 2.78 -4.90
N VAL A 72 -9.65 3.10 -5.80
CA VAL A 72 -9.48 2.34 -7.04
C VAL A 72 -8.99 0.93 -6.72
N GLU A 73 -8.01 0.79 -5.84
CA GLU A 73 -7.39 -0.50 -5.49
C GLU A 73 -8.42 -1.46 -4.87
N LEU A 74 -9.27 -0.97 -3.97
CA LEU A 74 -10.37 -1.77 -3.40
C LEU A 74 -11.25 -2.41 -4.49
N ARG A 75 -11.53 -1.69 -5.58
CA ARG A 75 -12.32 -2.21 -6.71
C ARG A 75 -11.51 -3.17 -7.57
N VAL A 76 -10.23 -2.86 -7.77
CA VAL A 76 -9.29 -3.66 -8.58
C VAL A 76 -9.01 -5.01 -7.91
N ASP A 77 -8.79 -5.04 -6.60
CA ASP A 77 -8.60 -6.27 -5.82
C ASP A 77 -9.86 -7.12 -5.75
N SER A 78 -11.03 -6.48 -5.60
CA SER A 78 -12.31 -7.18 -5.69
C SER A 78 -12.47 -7.88 -7.05
N PHE A 79 -12.07 -7.22 -8.14
CA PHE A 79 -12.10 -7.82 -9.48
C PHE A 79 -11.06 -8.95 -9.63
N LYS A 80 -9.85 -8.78 -9.08
CA LYS A 80 -8.80 -9.81 -9.06
C LYS A 80 -9.31 -11.10 -8.39
N LEU A 81 -9.95 -10.99 -7.24
CA LEU A 81 -10.52 -12.14 -6.52
C LEU A 81 -11.65 -12.85 -7.27
N LEU A 82 -12.45 -12.11 -8.04
CA LEU A 82 -13.60 -12.67 -8.74
C LEU A 82 -13.27 -13.32 -10.08
N ASP A 83 -12.30 -12.79 -10.83
CA ASP A 83 -12.04 -13.18 -12.23
C ASP A 83 -10.66 -13.80 -12.45
N ARG A 84 -9.72 -13.65 -11.50
CA ARG A 84 -8.30 -14.03 -11.70
C ARG A 84 -7.79 -15.07 -10.72
N CYS A 85 -8.43 -15.19 -9.57
CA CYS A 85 -8.03 -16.13 -8.54
C CYS A 85 -9.01 -17.30 -8.43
N CYS A 86 -8.47 -18.47 -8.09
CA CYS A 86 -9.29 -19.55 -7.57
C CYS A 86 -9.92 -19.07 -6.25
N ARG A 87 -11.00 -19.73 -5.79
CA ARG A 87 -11.64 -19.31 -4.54
C ARG A 87 -10.70 -19.69 -3.39
N PRO A 88 -10.17 -18.74 -2.61
CA PRO A 88 -9.28 -19.06 -1.52
C PRO A 88 -10.02 -19.82 -0.43
N GLU A 89 -9.32 -20.74 0.23
CA GLU A 89 -9.85 -21.41 1.42
C GLU A 89 -10.03 -20.39 2.55
N PRO A 90 -11.20 -20.35 3.21
CA PRO A 90 -11.42 -19.44 4.33
C PRO A 90 -10.49 -19.81 5.48
N ARG A 91 -9.64 -18.86 5.88
CA ARG A 91 -8.74 -18.98 7.04
C ARG A 91 -9.20 -18.01 8.12
N GLY A 92 -9.31 -18.49 9.36
CA GLY A 92 -9.54 -17.62 10.51
C GLY A 92 -8.29 -16.77 10.77
N ALA A 93 -8.48 -15.49 11.08
CA ALA A 93 -7.44 -14.58 11.52
C ALA A 93 -7.98 -13.74 12.68
N GLU A 94 -7.17 -13.56 13.72
CA GLU A 94 -7.50 -12.68 14.86
C GLU A 94 -7.23 -11.20 14.51
N ASP A 95 -6.15 -10.96 13.76
CA ASP A 95 -5.69 -9.63 13.36
C ASP A 95 -4.94 -9.68 12.01
N ILE A 96 -4.32 -8.55 11.63
CA ILE A 96 -3.49 -8.41 10.43
C ILE A 96 -2.06 -8.97 10.62
N GLY A 97 -1.74 -9.51 11.79
CA GLY A 97 -0.45 -10.08 12.14
C GLY A 97 0.69 -9.06 12.19
N THR A 98 1.87 -9.49 11.74
CA THR A 98 3.12 -8.69 11.77
C THR A 98 3.02 -7.34 11.06
N TRP A 99 2.08 -7.19 10.12
CA TRP A 99 1.84 -5.93 9.42
C TRP A 99 1.50 -4.78 10.37
N TYR A 100 0.77 -5.05 11.45
CA TYR A 100 0.48 -4.02 12.47
C TYR A 100 1.76 -3.46 13.07
N ARG A 101 2.69 -4.35 13.46
CA ARG A 101 3.97 -3.96 14.06
C ARG A 101 4.83 -3.16 13.07
N ILE A 102 4.76 -3.49 11.78
CA ILE A 102 5.47 -2.74 10.73
C ILE A 102 4.88 -1.33 10.59
N LEU A 103 3.55 -1.22 10.53
CA LEU A 103 2.86 0.07 10.46
C LEU A 103 3.15 0.94 11.70
N ASP A 104 3.16 0.33 12.88
CA ASP A 104 3.48 1.01 14.14
C ASP A 104 4.91 1.56 14.13
N ILE A 105 5.92 0.73 13.84
CA ILE A 105 7.31 1.17 13.73
C ILE A 105 7.46 2.29 12.70
N MET A 106 6.82 2.15 11.54
CA MET A 106 6.85 3.15 10.48
C MET A 106 6.18 4.46 10.89
N GLY A 107 5.06 4.40 11.63
CA GLY A 107 4.40 5.58 12.21
C GLY A 107 5.30 6.32 13.20
N ASN A 108 5.99 5.61 14.07
CA ASN A 108 6.97 6.19 15.00
C ASN A 108 8.11 6.90 14.24
N ILE A 109 8.68 6.26 13.21
CA ILE A 109 9.73 6.87 12.36
C ILE A 109 9.19 8.09 11.60
N ALA A 110 7.94 8.07 11.17
CA ALA A 110 7.30 9.17 10.47
C ALA A 110 7.17 10.42 11.35
N VAL A 111 6.83 10.28 12.64
CA VAL A 111 6.80 11.41 13.58
C VAL A 111 8.17 12.09 13.65
N VAL A 112 9.23 11.31 13.89
CA VAL A 112 10.61 11.82 13.98
C VAL A 112 11.04 12.51 12.69
N THR A 113 10.77 11.88 11.54
CA THR A 113 11.19 12.38 10.22
C THR A 113 10.49 13.68 9.85
N ASN A 114 9.18 13.78 10.08
CA ASN A 114 8.43 15.01 9.76
C ASN A 114 8.79 16.15 10.71
N LEU A 115 8.96 15.87 12.01
CA LEU A 115 9.43 16.89 12.97
C LEU A 115 10.82 17.41 12.57
N ALA A 116 11.74 16.52 12.19
CA ALA A 116 13.06 16.91 11.72
C ALA A 116 12.97 17.75 10.43
N ALA A 117 12.13 17.34 9.47
CA ALA A 117 11.92 18.09 8.24
C ALA A 117 11.41 19.51 8.51
N VAL A 118 10.42 19.69 9.39
CA VAL A 118 9.92 21.03 9.77
C VAL A 118 10.99 21.83 10.49
N MET A 119 11.64 21.26 11.51
CA MET A 119 12.56 22.00 12.38
C MET A 119 13.87 22.41 11.70
N PHE A 120 14.39 21.56 10.82
CA PHE A 120 15.70 21.79 10.19
C PHE A 120 15.62 22.29 8.75
N SER A 121 14.53 22.01 8.01
CA SER A 121 14.39 22.46 6.62
C SER A 121 13.51 23.69 6.44
N SER A 122 12.66 24.05 7.41
CA SER A 122 11.79 25.22 7.28
C SER A 122 12.53 26.53 7.54
N ASN A 123 12.31 27.50 6.66
CA ASN A 123 12.74 28.89 6.84
C ASN A 123 11.64 29.78 7.45
N ALA A 124 10.58 29.19 7.99
CA ALA A 124 9.50 29.98 8.55
C ALA A 124 9.97 30.83 9.75
N PRO A 125 9.48 32.07 9.91
CA PRO A 125 9.90 32.96 10.99
C PRO A 125 9.73 32.35 12.39
N ALA A 126 8.71 31.51 12.57
CA ALA A 126 8.43 30.79 13.82
C ALA A 126 9.55 29.83 14.25
N PHE A 127 10.36 29.34 13.30
CA PHE A 127 11.46 28.41 13.54
C PHE A 127 12.83 29.05 13.34
N ASN A 128 12.89 30.37 13.15
CA ASN A 128 14.13 31.12 13.00
C ASN A 128 14.79 31.41 14.35
N VAL A 129 15.05 30.34 15.11
CA VAL A 129 15.75 30.36 16.40
C VAL A 129 17.18 29.84 16.25
N THR A 130 18.02 30.08 17.26
CA THR A 130 19.40 29.58 17.29
C THR A 130 19.45 28.05 17.18
N GLY A 131 20.53 27.51 16.61
CA GLY A 131 20.67 26.07 16.36
C GLY A 131 20.49 25.21 17.62
N GLU A 132 21.00 25.68 18.77
CA GLU A 132 20.83 25.01 20.06
C GLU A 132 19.36 24.94 20.49
N THR A 133 18.62 26.06 20.37
CA THR A 133 17.19 26.10 20.69
C THR A 133 16.38 25.16 19.77
N ARG A 134 16.77 25.00 18.49
CA ARG A 134 16.08 24.08 17.57
C ARG A 134 16.15 22.63 18.03
N ILE A 135 17.31 22.20 18.54
CA ILE A 135 17.51 20.82 19.03
C ILE A 135 16.64 20.56 20.26
N TRP A 136 16.62 21.49 21.22
CA TRP A 136 15.77 21.34 22.41
C TRP A 136 14.28 21.34 22.09
N VAL A 137 13.84 22.21 21.17
CA VAL A 137 12.43 22.22 20.70
C VAL A 137 12.09 20.92 19.97
N PHE A 138 13.00 20.40 19.15
CA PHE A 138 12.81 19.11 18.48
C PHE A 138 12.64 17.96 19.49
N ILE A 139 13.54 17.83 20.46
CA ILE A 139 13.47 16.77 21.49
C ILE A 139 12.18 16.91 22.31
N ALA A 140 11.82 18.13 22.72
CA ALA A 140 10.60 18.38 23.49
C ALA A 140 9.34 18.03 22.69
N ALA A 141 9.28 18.41 21.40
CA ALA A 141 8.16 18.09 20.52
C ALA A 141 8.06 16.58 20.27
N GLU A 142 9.19 15.91 20.04
CA GLU A 142 9.25 14.47 19.87
C GLU A 142 8.71 13.72 21.10
N HIS A 143 9.21 14.04 22.30
CA HIS A 143 8.79 13.40 23.54
C HIS A 143 7.32 13.68 23.87
N LEU A 144 6.80 14.86 23.51
CA LEU A 144 5.39 15.18 23.65
C LEU A 144 4.50 14.36 22.71
N CYS A 145 4.99 14.00 21.51
CA CYS A 145 4.25 13.13 20.58
C CYS A 145 4.26 11.64 20.98
N PHE A 146 5.22 11.20 21.79
CA PHE A 146 5.34 9.81 22.26
C PHE A 146 4.78 9.56 23.67
N LEU A 147 4.31 10.61 24.36
CA LEU A 147 3.60 10.56 25.64
C LEU A 147 2.11 10.21 25.44
#